data_AF-A0A1Y0GZS7-F1
#
_entry.id   AF-A0A1Y0GZS7-F1
#
_cell.length_a   1.000
_cell.length_b   1.000
_cell.length_c   1.000
_cell.angle_alpha   90.00
_cell.angle_beta   90.00
_cell.angle_gamma   90.00
#
_symmetry.space_group_name_H-M   'P 1'
#
loop_
_entity.id
_entity.type
_entity.pdbx_description
1 polymer ?
#
loop_
_entity_poly.entity_id
_entity_poly.type
_entity_poly.pdbx_seq_one_letter_code
_entity_poly.pdbx_strand_id
1 'polypeptide(L)'
;MLAGLLSVALIQDAPDVSAELVVPYSVVRAGETFPVGVRLDVEEPWHVYWVNPGDTGIQTRMKWYLPDGWRVSEPMFPSPKKYVDGDIVSYVHEGKVDFVVWVTVPESARSGSSVDLKGVVSWLACIESCIPGSAEVQSLVRVGRQMIPDLGKSERLAAMRSGLPKRIDREVRVWREGSGDFKLEVRGVSAESAFFFSESADWVEPGPSKWLRSRMDG
;
A
#
# COMPACT_ATOMS: atom_id res chain seq x y z
N MET A 1 -36.47 -16.78 41.11
CA MET A 1 -35.55 -17.52 40.23
C MET A 1 -35.27 -16.63 39.02
N LEU A 2 -34.01 -16.20 38.88
CA LEU A 2 -33.53 -15.37 37.78
C LEU A 2 -33.49 -16.18 36.48
N ALA A 3 -33.79 -15.54 35.34
CA ALA A 3 -33.33 -15.97 34.03
C ALA A 3 -32.48 -14.84 33.45
N GLY A 4 -31.16 -14.93 33.64
CA GLY A 4 -30.19 -14.05 32.98
C GLY A 4 -29.95 -14.53 31.56
N LEU A 5 -30.16 -13.66 30.58
CA LEU A 5 -29.71 -13.86 29.21
C LEU A 5 -28.18 -13.74 29.19
N LEU A 6 -27.48 -14.86 29.01
CA LEU A 6 -26.07 -14.82 28.61
C LEU A 6 -26.00 -14.40 27.13
N SER A 7 -25.59 -13.16 26.87
CA SER A 7 -25.07 -12.78 25.56
C SER A 7 -23.67 -13.38 25.41
N VAL A 8 -23.56 -14.43 24.59
CA VAL A 8 -22.25 -14.92 24.12
C VAL A 8 -21.79 -13.95 23.05
N ALA A 9 -20.84 -13.08 23.37
CA ALA A 9 -20.08 -12.36 22.35
C ALA A 9 -19.18 -13.38 21.65
N LEU A 10 -19.41 -13.62 20.36
CA LEU A 10 -18.45 -14.34 19.53
C LEU A 10 -17.20 -13.47 19.46
N ILE A 11 -16.16 -13.87 20.20
CA ILE A 11 -14.82 -13.33 19.99
C ILE A 11 -14.42 -13.86 18.61
N GLN A 12 -14.51 -13.03 17.57
CA GLN A 12 -13.87 -13.37 16.30
C GLN A 12 -12.37 -13.50 16.59
N ASP A 13 -11.78 -14.64 16.22
CA ASP A 13 -10.34 -14.79 16.28
C ASP A 13 -9.69 -13.67 15.47
N ALA A 14 -8.62 -13.09 16.00
CA ALA A 14 -7.93 -12.00 15.32
C ALA A 14 -7.50 -12.47 13.92
N PRO A 15 -7.67 -11.62 12.88
CA PRO A 15 -7.31 -11.99 11.51
C PRO A 15 -5.83 -12.37 11.43
N ASP A 16 -5.52 -13.46 10.71
CA ASP A 16 -4.12 -13.79 10.40
C ASP A 16 -3.63 -12.84 9.30
N VAL A 17 -3.05 -11.72 9.74
CA VAL A 17 -2.32 -10.81 8.88
C VAL A 17 -0.88 -10.77 9.34
N SER A 18 0.03 -11.21 8.47
CA SER A 18 1.46 -11.18 8.73
C SER A 18 2.14 -10.06 7.95
N ALA A 19 3.28 -9.56 8.45
CA ALA A 19 4.09 -8.55 7.79
C ALA A 19 5.54 -8.99 7.63
N GLU A 20 6.13 -8.74 6.46
CA GLU A 20 7.53 -9.06 6.15
C GLU A 20 8.25 -7.86 5.53
N LEU A 21 9.51 -7.65 5.94
CA LEU A 21 10.42 -6.69 5.32
C LEU A 21 11.36 -7.35 4.31
N VAL A 22 11.36 -6.85 3.08
CA VAL A 22 12.22 -7.31 1.97
C VAL A 22 13.25 -6.24 1.64
N VAL A 23 14.46 -6.41 2.16
CA VAL A 23 15.62 -5.54 1.86
C VAL A 23 16.46 -6.17 0.74
N PRO A 24 16.59 -5.53 -0.43
CA PRO A 24 17.24 -6.13 -1.60
C PRO A 24 18.79 -6.07 -1.55
N TYR A 25 19.37 -5.46 -0.52
CA TYR A 25 20.83 -5.30 -0.38
C TYR A 25 21.32 -5.89 0.95
N SER A 26 22.41 -6.64 0.88
CA SER A 26 23.15 -7.11 2.06
C SER A 26 24.14 -6.07 2.59
N VAL A 27 24.61 -5.18 1.70
CA VAL A 27 25.45 -4.03 2.02
C VAL A 27 24.93 -2.80 1.28
N VAL A 28 24.79 -1.70 1.99
CA VAL A 28 24.41 -0.39 1.44
C VAL A 28 25.54 0.62 1.62
N ARG A 29 25.52 1.68 0.80
CA ARG A 29 26.58 2.70 0.78
C ARG A 29 26.04 4.03 1.30
N ALA A 30 26.87 4.76 2.04
CA ALA A 30 26.55 6.11 2.51
C ALA A 30 26.17 7.03 1.34
N GLY A 31 25.13 7.85 1.52
CA GLY A 31 24.60 8.76 0.50
C GLY A 31 23.72 8.11 -0.57
N GLU A 32 23.59 6.78 -0.59
CA GLU A 32 22.69 6.10 -1.54
C GLU A 32 21.25 6.10 -1.09
N THR A 33 20.34 6.01 -2.07
CA THR A 33 18.92 5.75 -1.86
C THR A 33 18.53 4.46 -2.56
N PHE A 34 17.82 3.57 -1.86
CA PHE A 34 17.46 2.27 -2.38
C PHE A 34 16.02 1.88 -1.98
N PRO A 35 15.32 1.08 -2.81
CA PRO A 35 13.97 0.66 -2.48
C PRO A 35 13.99 -0.51 -1.48
N VAL A 36 12.97 -0.57 -0.63
CA VAL A 36 12.71 -1.65 0.32
C VAL A 36 11.23 -2.01 0.23
N GLY A 37 10.93 -3.30 0.25
CA GLY A 37 9.57 -3.81 0.19
C GLY A 37 9.04 -4.13 1.57
N VAL A 38 7.76 -3.85 1.81
CA VAL A 38 7.01 -4.39 2.95
C VAL A 38 5.84 -5.18 2.37
N ARG A 39 5.70 -6.45 2.75
CA ARG A 39 4.58 -7.31 2.32
C ARG A 39 3.67 -7.56 3.50
N LEU A 40 2.38 -7.33 3.32
CA LEU A 40 1.35 -7.96 4.14
C LEU A 40 0.84 -9.22 3.45
N ASP A 41 0.64 -10.30 4.21
CA ASP A 41 -0.14 -11.45 3.77
C ASP A 41 -1.44 -11.43 4.56
N VAL A 42 -2.55 -11.12 3.88
CA VAL A 42 -3.88 -10.95 4.46
C VAL A 42 -4.70 -12.20 4.14
N GLU A 43 -4.99 -13.00 5.16
CA GLU A 43 -5.77 -14.23 4.98
C GLU A 43 -7.20 -13.94 4.50
N GLU A 44 -7.68 -14.73 3.55
CA GLU A 44 -9.10 -14.67 3.15
C GLU A 44 -10.01 -15.08 4.34
N PRO A 45 -11.17 -14.42 4.52
CA PRO A 45 -11.79 -13.46 3.63
C PRO A 45 -11.49 -11.98 3.98
N TRP A 46 -10.43 -11.70 4.75
CA TRP A 46 -10.12 -10.36 5.24
C TRP A 46 -9.52 -9.44 4.19
N HIS A 47 -9.72 -8.14 4.39
CA HIS A 47 -9.10 -7.08 3.60
C HIS A 47 -8.53 -5.98 4.48
N VAL A 48 -7.54 -5.24 3.95
CA VAL A 48 -6.97 -4.03 4.55
C VAL A 48 -7.16 -2.85 3.61
N TYR A 49 -7.00 -1.62 4.10
CA TYR A 49 -7.35 -0.43 3.31
C TYR A 49 -6.17 0.22 2.59
N TRP A 50 -6.50 0.78 1.43
CA TRP A 50 -5.61 1.63 0.62
C TRP A 50 -5.35 3.00 1.29
N VAL A 51 -4.50 3.81 0.67
CA VAL A 51 -4.16 5.17 1.14
C VAL A 51 -5.39 6.05 1.32
N ASN A 52 -6.30 6.01 0.35
CA ASN A 52 -7.68 6.48 0.50
C ASN A 52 -8.55 5.25 0.80
N PRO A 53 -9.12 5.11 2.00
CA PRO A 53 -9.88 3.92 2.36
C PRO A 53 -11.29 3.89 1.73
N GLY A 54 -11.75 5.01 1.16
CA GLY A 54 -13.14 5.18 0.73
C GLY A 54 -14.02 5.72 1.86
N ASP A 55 -15.28 5.28 1.91
CA ASP A 55 -16.28 5.79 2.87
C ASP A 55 -15.98 5.38 4.32
N THR A 56 -15.30 4.25 4.52
CA THR A 56 -14.97 3.70 5.84
C THR A 56 -13.57 3.10 5.86
N GLY A 57 -13.05 2.85 7.05
CA GLY A 57 -11.77 2.17 7.25
C GLY A 57 -10.60 3.08 7.60
N ILE A 58 -9.41 2.48 7.74
CA ILE A 58 -8.18 3.18 8.11
C ILE A 58 -7.04 2.63 7.25
N GLN A 59 -6.36 3.52 6.55
CA GLN A 59 -5.20 3.16 5.72
C GLN A 59 -4.12 2.41 6.51
N THR A 60 -3.43 1.50 5.81
CA THR A 60 -2.20 0.89 6.33
C THR A 60 -1.13 1.96 6.56
N ARG A 61 -0.47 1.96 7.71
CA ARG A 61 0.58 2.91 8.07
C ARG A 61 1.88 2.21 8.44
N MET A 62 2.99 2.87 8.13
CA MET A 62 4.33 2.40 8.47
C MET A 62 5.06 3.47 9.26
N LYS A 63 5.53 3.11 10.45
CA LYS A 63 6.35 3.99 11.29
C LYS A 63 7.75 3.40 11.43
N TRP A 64 8.76 4.14 11.01
CA TRP A 64 10.15 3.71 11.01
C TRP A 64 10.91 4.22 12.24
N TYR A 65 11.80 3.39 12.77
CA TYR A 65 12.63 3.67 13.95
C TYR A 65 14.09 3.46 13.57
N LEU A 66 14.65 4.43 12.84
CA LEU A 66 16.01 4.35 12.30
C LEU A 66 16.95 5.30 13.05
N PRO A 67 18.27 5.04 13.03
CA PRO A 67 19.25 5.98 13.56
C PRO A 67 19.19 7.34 12.86
N ASP A 68 19.70 8.37 13.53
CA ASP A 68 19.71 9.73 13.02
C ASP A 68 20.29 9.84 11.59
N GLY A 69 19.63 10.66 10.77
CA GLY A 69 20.01 10.93 9.38
C GLY A 69 19.48 9.92 8.35
N TRP A 70 19.06 8.73 8.77
CA TRP A 70 18.32 7.82 7.89
C TRP A 70 16.94 8.38 7.59
N ARG A 71 16.51 8.26 6.33
CA ARG A 71 15.19 8.72 5.91
C ARG A 71 14.47 7.63 5.14
N VAL A 72 13.16 7.60 5.30
CA VAL A 72 12.26 6.71 4.56
C VAL A 72 11.18 7.56 3.91
N SER A 73 10.88 7.30 2.64
CA SER A 73 9.77 7.94 1.95
C SER A 73 8.42 7.47 2.50
N GLU A 74 7.36 8.18 2.12
CA GLU A 74 6.01 7.60 2.20
C GLU A 74 5.94 6.30 1.39
N PRO A 75 5.11 5.32 1.83
CA PRO A 75 4.94 4.06 1.13
C PRO A 75 4.19 4.24 -0.18
N MET A 76 4.70 3.61 -1.23
CA MET A 76 4.00 3.41 -2.48
C MET A 76 3.06 2.22 -2.32
N PHE A 77 1.77 2.47 -2.49
CA PHE A 77 0.73 1.44 -2.44
C PHE A 77 0.52 0.80 -3.81
N PRO A 78 0.18 -0.50 -3.88
CA PRO A 78 -0.32 -1.10 -5.11
C PRO A 78 -1.75 -0.60 -5.38
N SER A 79 -2.22 -0.74 -6.63
CA SER A 79 -3.60 -0.36 -6.97
C SER A 79 -4.62 -1.11 -6.09
N PRO A 80 -5.66 -0.43 -5.59
CA PRO A 80 -6.69 -1.05 -4.76
C PRO A 80 -7.69 -1.85 -5.61
N LYS A 81 -8.53 -2.62 -4.91
CA LYS A 81 -9.82 -3.08 -5.39
C LYS A 81 -10.93 -2.24 -4.79
N LYS A 82 -12.07 -2.20 -5.47
CA LYS A 82 -13.30 -1.62 -4.91
C LYS A 82 -14.06 -2.70 -4.15
N TYR A 83 -14.41 -2.42 -2.91
CA TYR A 83 -15.31 -3.21 -2.08
C TYR A 83 -16.62 -2.44 -1.91
N VAL A 84 -17.76 -3.11 -2.11
CA VAL A 84 -19.09 -2.50 -2.03
C VAL A 84 -19.95 -3.31 -1.09
N ASP A 85 -20.44 -2.68 -0.04
CA ASP A 85 -21.40 -3.25 0.91
C ASP A 85 -22.58 -2.29 1.08
N GLY A 86 -23.73 -2.65 0.51
CA GLY A 86 -24.86 -1.75 0.35
C GLY A 86 -24.46 -0.47 -0.41
N ASP A 87 -24.61 0.68 0.25
CA ASP A 87 -24.24 1.99 -0.29
C ASP A 87 -22.81 2.42 0.08
N ILE A 88 -22.08 1.61 0.86
CA ILE A 88 -20.71 1.91 1.29
C ILE A 88 -19.71 1.42 0.25
N VAL A 89 -18.83 2.31 -0.20
CA VAL A 89 -17.74 2.03 -1.12
C VAL A 89 -16.40 2.22 -0.42
N SER A 90 -15.63 1.14 -0.32
CA SER A 90 -14.27 1.16 0.22
C SER A 90 -13.22 0.75 -0.82
N TYR A 91 -11.99 1.22 -0.65
CA TYR A 91 -10.84 0.83 -1.47
C TYR A 91 -9.89 -0.02 -0.64
N VAL A 92 -9.77 -1.28 -1.04
CA VAL A 92 -9.20 -2.33 -0.21
C VAL A 92 -8.15 -3.14 -0.96
N HIS A 93 -7.39 -3.90 -0.17
CA HIS A 93 -6.38 -4.86 -0.60
C HIS A 93 -6.64 -6.18 0.08
N GLU A 94 -6.46 -7.27 -0.66
CA GLU A 94 -6.71 -8.65 -0.23
C GLU A 94 -5.49 -9.51 -0.57
N GLY A 95 -5.28 -10.61 0.15
CA GLY A 95 -4.15 -11.51 -0.08
C GLY A 95 -2.81 -10.82 0.15
N LYS A 96 -1.89 -10.96 -0.81
CA LYS A 96 -0.54 -10.39 -0.70
C LYS A 96 -0.52 -8.94 -1.14
N VAL A 97 -0.23 -8.05 -0.19
CA VAL A 97 -0.19 -6.60 -0.40
C VAL A 97 1.25 -6.10 -0.32
N ASP A 98 1.76 -5.63 -1.45
CA ASP A 98 3.14 -5.21 -1.60
C ASP A 98 3.28 -3.69 -1.59
N PHE A 99 3.89 -3.17 -0.54
CA PHE A 99 4.26 -1.77 -0.42
C PHE A 99 5.74 -1.59 -0.71
N VAL A 100 6.11 -0.42 -1.25
CA VAL A 100 7.52 -0.08 -1.46
C VAL A 100 7.82 1.29 -0.88
N VAL A 101 8.88 1.37 -0.08
CA VAL A 101 9.43 2.62 0.43
C VAL A 101 10.84 2.83 -0.13
N TRP A 102 11.28 4.08 -0.21
CA TRP A 102 12.66 4.42 -0.51
C TRP A 102 13.40 4.78 0.77
N VAL A 103 14.51 4.10 1.02
CA VAL A 103 15.38 4.34 2.17
C VAL A 103 16.63 5.07 1.71
N THR A 104 16.91 6.22 2.31
CA THR A 104 18.13 7.00 2.07
C THR A 104 19.11 6.82 3.22
N VAL A 105 20.32 6.36 2.89
CA VAL A 105 21.44 6.22 3.82
C VAL A 105 22.10 7.60 4.00
N PRO A 106 22.32 8.09 5.24
CA PRO A 106 22.98 9.36 5.43
C PRO A 106 24.44 9.30 4.96
N GLU A 107 24.97 10.41 4.47
CA GLU A 107 26.39 10.52 4.08
C GLU A 107 27.33 10.28 5.28
N SER A 108 26.87 10.58 6.49
CA SER A 108 27.60 10.34 7.74
C SER A 108 27.62 8.87 8.19
N ALA A 109 26.94 7.96 7.47
CA ALA A 109 26.91 6.55 7.82
C ALA A 109 28.32 5.93 7.77
N ARG A 110 28.75 5.35 8.89
CA ARG A 110 30.11 4.81 9.04
C ARG A 110 30.26 3.50 8.29
N SER A 111 31.16 3.44 7.30
CA SER A 111 31.52 2.17 6.66
C SER A 111 31.99 1.14 7.70
N GLY A 112 31.49 -0.08 7.61
CA GLY A 112 31.73 -1.18 8.54
C GLY A 112 30.73 -1.28 9.69
N SER A 113 29.83 -0.30 9.87
CA SER A 113 28.73 -0.43 10.83
C SER A 113 27.60 -1.30 10.28
N SER A 114 26.71 -1.74 11.16
CA SER A 114 25.42 -2.33 10.79
C SER A 114 24.30 -1.48 11.36
N VAL A 115 23.19 -1.39 10.64
CA VAL A 115 21.97 -0.71 11.06
C VAL A 115 20.82 -1.70 10.97
N ASP A 116 19.96 -1.68 11.97
CA ASP A 116 18.71 -2.43 11.93
C ASP A 116 17.63 -1.56 11.29
N LEU A 117 17.14 -1.95 10.12
CA LEU A 117 16.03 -1.27 9.46
C LEU A 117 14.72 -1.68 10.13
N LYS A 118 14.39 -1.03 11.26
CA LYS A 118 13.23 -1.36 12.07
C LYS A 118 12.03 -0.46 11.77
N GLY A 119 10.84 -1.07 11.70
CA GLY A 119 9.57 -0.38 11.57
C GLY A 119 8.41 -1.11 12.25
N VAL A 120 7.30 -0.40 12.42
CA VAL A 120 6.00 -0.95 12.81
C VAL A 120 5.04 -0.71 11.66
N VAL A 121 4.46 -1.79 11.15
CA VAL A 121 3.38 -1.75 10.17
C VAL A 121 2.07 -1.93 10.92
N SER A 122 1.09 -1.06 10.66
CA SER A 122 -0.22 -1.08 11.32
C SER A 122 -1.32 -0.99 10.28
N TRP A 123 -2.41 -1.73 10.49
CA TRP A 123 -3.52 -1.84 9.56
C TRP A 123 -4.84 -1.98 10.32
N LEU A 124 -5.94 -1.79 9.59
CA LEU A 124 -7.27 -2.21 10.02
C LEU A 124 -7.71 -3.32 9.07
N ALA A 125 -7.88 -4.53 9.60
CA ALA A 125 -8.37 -5.67 8.84
C ALA A 125 -9.88 -5.80 9.04
N CYS A 126 -10.65 -5.89 7.96
CA CYS A 126 -12.11 -6.00 8.03
C CYS A 126 -12.66 -7.17 7.21
N ILE A 127 -13.76 -7.71 7.72
CA ILE A 127 -14.73 -8.55 7.00
C ILE A 127 -16.12 -7.96 7.25
N GLU A 128 -16.93 -8.57 8.11
CA GLU A 128 -18.12 -7.98 8.72
C GLU A 128 -17.79 -7.05 9.90
N SER A 129 -16.65 -7.30 10.57
CA SER A 129 -16.16 -6.49 11.67
C SER A 129 -14.71 -6.09 11.41
N CYS A 130 -14.25 -5.02 12.07
CA CYS A 130 -12.94 -4.44 11.85
C CYS A 130 -12.05 -4.60 13.08
N ILE A 131 -10.89 -5.22 12.89
CA ILE A 131 -9.92 -5.51 13.93
C ILE A 131 -8.60 -4.78 13.62
N PRO A 132 -8.13 -3.86 14.50
CA PRO A 132 -6.83 -3.23 14.33
C PRO A 132 -5.70 -4.24 14.56
N GLY A 133 -4.70 -4.21 13.69
CA GLY A 133 -3.53 -5.08 13.76
C GLY A 133 -2.23 -4.31 13.57
N SER A 134 -1.13 -4.88 14.06
CA SER A 134 0.21 -4.36 13.81
C SER A 134 1.28 -5.42 13.95
N ALA A 135 2.38 -5.26 13.23
CA ALA A 135 3.56 -6.10 13.36
C ALA A 135 4.84 -5.26 13.31
N GLU A 136 5.83 -5.68 14.09
CA GLU A 136 7.20 -5.18 13.94
C GLU A 136 7.87 -5.88 12.77
N VAL A 137 8.55 -5.10 11.94
CA VAL A 137 9.38 -5.61 10.86
C VAL A 137 10.79 -5.07 11.01
N GLN A 138 11.79 -5.91 10.79
CA GLN A 138 13.19 -5.53 10.96
C GLN A 138 14.12 -6.32 10.05
N SER A 139 15.24 -5.72 9.66
CA SER A 139 16.28 -6.40 8.90
C SER A 139 17.61 -5.69 9.08
N LEU A 140 18.65 -6.48 9.39
CA LEU A 140 20.00 -5.98 9.55
C LEU A 140 20.63 -5.67 8.19
N VAL A 141 21.15 -4.45 8.02
CA VAL A 141 21.85 -4.00 6.83
C VAL A 141 23.23 -3.51 7.20
N ARG A 142 24.25 -3.96 6.47
CA ARG A 142 25.63 -3.48 6.67
C ARG A 142 25.87 -2.21 5.84
N VAL A 143 26.61 -1.27 6.40
CA VAL A 143 27.10 -0.10 5.65
C VAL A 143 28.50 -0.39 5.15
N GLY A 144 28.74 -0.23 3.86
CA GLY A 144 30.02 -0.49 3.21
C GLY A 144 30.35 0.52 2.13
N ARG A 145 31.41 0.22 1.36
CA ARG A 145 31.91 1.09 0.28
C ARG A 145 31.11 0.98 -1.02
N GLN A 146 30.33 -0.08 -1.18
CA GLN A 146 29.57 -0.39 -2.39
C GLN A 146 28.22 -0.99 -2.02
N MET A 147 27.23 -0.81 -2.89
CA MET A 147 25.95 -1.51 -2.81
C MET A 147 26.17 -2.97 -3.21
N ILE A 148 25.83 -3.93 -2.35
CA ILE A 148 25.91 -5.37 -2.65
C ILE A 148 24.50 -5.96 -2.58
N PRO A 149 23.92 -6.36 -3.72
CA PRO A 149 22.57 -6.93 -3.76
C PRO A 149 22.53 -8.31 -3.08
N ASP A 150 21.42 -8.60 -2.43
CA ASP A 150 20.96 -9.96 -2.15
C ASP A 150 20.09 -10.38 -3.34
N LEU A 151 20.54 -11.36 -4.14
CA LEU A 151 19.89 -11.69 -5.41
C LEU A 151 18.44 -12.15 -5.24
N GLY A 152 18.16 -13.00 -4.25
CA GLY A 152 16.81 -13.51 -4.02
C GLY A 152 15.86 -12.40 -3.54
N LYS A 153 16.31 -11.54 -2.62
CA LYS A 153 15.50 -10.39 -2.18
C LYS A 153 15.36 -9.32 -3.25
N SER A 154 16.36 -9.13 -4.09
CA SER A 154 16.32 -8.21 -5.24
C SER A 154 15.25 -8.62 -6.25
N GLU A 155 15.16 -9.91 -6.57
CA GLU A 155 14.12 -10.45 -7.47
C GLU A 155 12.72 -10.29 -6.85
N ARG A 156 12.56 -10.63 -5.57
CA ARG A 156 11.30 -10.44 -4.85
C ARG A 156 10.87 -8.98 -4.87
N LEU A 157 11.77 -8.05 -4.58
CA LEU A 157 11.45 -6.61 -4.63
C LEU A 157 11.13 -6.12 -6.04
N ALA A 158 11.80 -6.66 -7.07
CA ALA A 158 11.48 -6.32 -8.45
C ALA A 158 10.04 -6.73 -8.80
N ALA A 159 9.60 -7.91 -8.35
CA ALA A 159 8.22 -8.35 -8.48
C ALA A 159 7.24 -7.42 -7.75
N MET A 160 7.53 -7.06 -6.49
CA MET A 160 6.70 -6.11 -5.71
C MET A 160 6.53 -4.77 -6.45
N ARG A 161 7.64 -4.20 -6.95
CA ARG A 161 7.62 -2.92 -7.67
C ARG A 161 6.84 -2.98 -8.99
N SER A 162 6.80 -4.13 -9.64
CA SER A 162 6.10 -4.31 -10.90
C SER A 162 4.57 -4.16 -10.78
N GLY A 163 4.03 -4.42 -9.58
CA GLY A 163 2.61 -4.30 -9.25
C GLY A 163 2.17 -2.90 -8.81
N LEU A 164 3.10 -1.95 -8.68
CA LEU A 164 2.78 -0.57 -8.33
C LEU A 164 2.19 0.19 -9.53
N PRO A 165 1.32 1.19 -9.27
CA PRO A 165 0.85 2.10 -10.29
C PRO A 165 2.01 2.71 -11.07
N LYS A 166 1.91 2.69 -12.39
CA LYS A 166 2.87 3.32 -13.29
C LYS A 166 2.34 4.67 -13.73
N ARG A 167 3.22 5.65 -13.83
CA ARG A 167 2.87 6.94 -14.44
C ARG A 167 2.42 6.67 -15.87
N ILE A 168 1.26 7.22 -16.22
CA ILE A 168 0.74 7.11 -17.57
C ILE A 168 1.63 7.90 -18.55
N ASP A 169 1.99 7.25 -19.65
CA ASP A 169 2.85 7.77 -20.72
C ASP A 169 2.04 8.20 -21.95
N ARG A 170 0.77 8.56 -21.73
CA ARG A 170 -0.21 8.96 -22.74
C ARG A 170 -0.80 10.32 -22.40
N GLU A 171 -1.41 10.95 -23.40
CA GLU A 171 -2.18 12.19 -23.20
C GLU A 171 -3.40 11.88 -22.32
N VAL A 172 -3.49 12.61 -21.22
CA VAL A 172 -4.62 12.58 -20.30
C VAL A 172 -5.25 13.96 -20.27
N ARG A 173 -6.56 14.04 -20.52
CA ARG A 173 -7.34 15.27 -20.41
C ARG A 173 -8.32 15.12 -19.25
N VAL A 174 -8.32 16.12 -18.37
CA VAL A 174 -9.25 16.20 -17.24
C VAL A 174 -10.03 17.50 -17.37
N TRP A 175 -11.36 17.44 -17.29
CA TRP A 175 -12.20 18.62 -17.25
C TRP A 175 -13.41 18.39 -16.37
N ARG A 176 -13.98 19.48 -15.84
CA ARG A 176 -15.23 19.45 -15.09
C ARG A 176 -16.40 19.40 -16.06
N GLU A 177 -17.37 18.55 -15.79
CA GLU A 177 -18.66 18.53 -16.46
C GLU A 177 -19.75 18.98 -15.49
N GLY A 178 -20.42 20.09 -15.81
CA GLY A 178 -21.44 20.67 -14.94
C GLY A 178 -20.91 21.10 -13.57
N SER A 179 -21.76 20.99 -12.55
CA SER A 179 -21.49 21.49 -11.20
C SER A 179 -20.83 20.47 -10.27
N GLY A 180 -20.61 19.22 -10.67
CA GLY A 180 -20.14 18.17 -9.74
C GLY A 180 -19.19 17.13 -10.33
N ASP A 181 -19.25 16.87 -11.64
CA ASP A 181 -18.55 15.72 -12.21
C ASP A 181 -17.20 16.11 -12.83
N PHE A 182 -16.26 15.16 -12.79
CA PHE A 182 -15.02 15.23 -13.56
C PHE A 182 -15.04 14.17 -14.65
N LYS A 183 -14.61 14.56 -15.86
CA LYS A 183 -14.31 13.64 -16.94
C LYS A 183 -12.81 13.48 -17.10
N LEU A 184 -12.38 12.23 -17.14
CA LEU A 184 -11.02 11.80 -17.42
C LEU A 184 -11.03 11.09 -18.77
N GLU A 185 -10.30 11.63 -19.74
CA GLU A 185 -10.06 10.97 -21.03
C GLU A 185 -8.60 10.56 -21.11
N VAL A 186 -8.38 9.30 -21.48
CA VAL A 186 -7.06 8.75 -21.79
C VAL A 186 -7.06 8.36 -23.27
N ARG A 187 -6.20 9.00 -24.06
CA ARG A 187 -6.13 8.75 -25.51
C ARG A 187 -5.18 7.60 -25.84
N GLY A 188 -5.49 6.88 -26.92
CA GLY A 188 -4.62 5.81 -27.44
C GLY A 188 -4.56 4.56 -26.56
N VAL A 189 -5.58 4.34 -25.72
CA VAL A 189 -5.72 3.13 -24.89
C VAL A 189 -7.02 2.43 -25.26
N SER A 190 -6.95 1.12 -25.46
CA SER A 190 -8.12 0.25 -25.56
C SER A 190 -8.15 -0.63 -24.31
N ALA A 191 -9.25 -0.58 -23.57
CA ALA A 191 -9.45 -1.40 -22.38
C ALA A 191 -10.88 -1.97 -22.39
N GLU A 192 -11.05 -3.16 -21.79
CA GLU A 192 -12.36 -3.79 -21.62
C GLU A 192 -13.16 -3.15 -20.48
N SER A 193 -12.45 -2.65 -19.47
CA SER A 193 -12.97 -1.88 -18.36
C SER A 193 -11.92 -0.87 -17.90
N ALA A 194 -12.36 0.19 -17.22
CA ALA A 194 -11.46 1.10 -16.52
C ALA A 194 -12.09 1.53 -15.20
N PHE A 195 -11.24 1.65 -14.19
CA PHE A 195 -11.59 2.13 -12.86
C PHE A 195 -10.74 3.34 -12.52
N PHE A 196 -11.31 4.26 -11.78
CA PHE A 196 -10.60 5.41 -11.23
C PHE A 196 -10.64 5.32 -9.71
N PHE A 197 -9.47 5.50 -9.11
CA PHE A 197 -9.29 5.56 -7.66
C PHE A 197 -8.58 6.86 -7.34
N SER A 198 -9.20 7.72 -6.53
CA SER A 198 -8.57 8.95 -6.07
C SER A 198 -7.70 8.67 -4.87
N GLU A 199 -6.43 9.07 -4.89
CA GLU A 199 -5.56 9.00 -3.70
C GLU A 199 -6.00 9.97 -2.60
N SER A 200 -6.73 11.04 -2.93
CA SER A 200 -7.29 11.99 -1.94
C SER A 200 -8.81 11.82 -1.83
N ALA A 201 -9.29 11.76 -0.60
CA ALA A 201 -10.72 11.73 -0.29
C ALA A 201 -11.39 13.11 -0.43
N ASP A 202 -10.64 14.20 -0.60
CA ASP A 202 -11.17 15.56 -0.55
C ASP A 202 -11.81 16.02 -1.87
N TRP A 203 -11.51 15.34 -2.98
CA TRP A 203 -11.85 15.81 -4.33
C TRP A 203 -12.91 14.98 -5.03
N VAL A 204 -12.96 13.69 -4.75
CA VAL A 204 -13.84 12.73 -5.44
C VAL A 204 -14.40 11.76 -4.42
N GLU A 205 -15.72 11.74 -4.28
CA GLU A 205 -16.41 10.81 -3.40
C GLU A 205 -16.20 9.36 -3.86
N PRO A 206 -16.06 8.40 -2.92
CA PRO A 206 -16.02 6.99 -3.22
C PRO A 206 -17.36 6.56 -3.83
N GLY A 207 -17.42 6.45 -5.16
CA GLY A 207 -18.70 6.24 -5.84
C GLY A 207 -18.55 5.47 -7.15
N PRO A 208 -19.65 5.04 -7.78
CA PRO A 208 -19.61 4.37 -9.07
C PRO A 208 -18.98 5.28 -10.13
N SER A 209 -17.76 4.96 -10.58
CA SER A 209 -17.15 5.59 -11.75
C SER A 209 -17.82 5.03 -13.01
N LYS A 210 -18.53 5.87 -13.75
CA LYS A 210 -19.14 5.45 -15.02
C LYS A 210 -18.09 5.49 -16.13
N TRP A 211 -17.68 4.33 -16.62
CA TRP A 211 -16.82 4.22 -17.78
C TRP A 211 -17.63 4.39 -19.07
N LEU A 212 -17.10 5.20 -20.00
CA LEU A 212 -17.68 5.43 -21.32
C LEU A 212 -16.60 5.18 -22.38
N ARG A 213 -16.88 4.29 -23.33
CA ARG A 213 -16.04 4.08 -24.51
C ARG A 213 -16.51 5.02 -25.61
N SER A 214 -15.79 6.10 -25.87
CA SER A 214 -15.97 6.87 -27.11
C SER A 214 -15.09 6.28 -28.20
N ARG A 215 -15.68 5.79 -29.30
CA ARG A 215 -14.94 5.73 -30.56
C ARG A 215 -14.83 7.17 -31.05
N MET A 216 -13.64 7.61 -31.42
CA MET A 216 -13.56 8.72 -32.36
C MET A 216 -14.06 8.13 -33.69
N ASP A 217 -15.36 8.22 -33.92
CA ASP A 217 -15.90 8.02 -35.25
C ASP A 217 -15.34 9.16 -36.10
N GLY A 218 -14.43 8.81 -37.02
CA GLY A 218 -13.98 9.69 -38.08
C GLY A 218 -15.02 9.78 -39.19
#